data_AF-A0A534K119-F1
#
_entry.id   AF-A0A534K119-F1
#
_cell.length_a   1.000
_cell.length_b   1.000
_cell.length_c   1.000
_cell.angle_alpha   90.00
_cell.angle_beta   90.00
_cell.angle_gamma   90.00
#
_symmetry.space_group_name_H-M   'P 1'
#
loop_
_entity.id
_entity.type
_entity.pdbx_description
1 polymer ?
#
loop_
_entity_poly.entity_id
_entity_poly.type
_entity_poly.pdbx_seq_one_letter_code
_entity_poly.pdbx_strand_id
1 'polypeptide(L)'
;MRRASRQAEPGSSFELYARAMLDHWLGKTATVEFEREDGYRDVSRIDTYFAPPSKWPRMEREALRLVRGRVIDVGCGPGRHALFLQ
;
A
#
# COMPACT_ATOMS: atom_id res chain seq x y z
N MET A 1 -29.41 25.68 -2.27
CA MET A 1 -28.46 25.45 -1.16
C MET A 1 -27.68 24.17 -1.45
N ARG A 2 -26.38 24.29 -1.74
CA ARG A 2 -25.49 23.14 -1.95
C ARG A 2 -25.19 22.55 -0.56
N ARG A 3 -25.63 21.31 -0.29
CA ARG A 3 -25.19 20.59 0.91
C ARG A 3 -23.67 20.45 0.81
N ALA A 4 -22.94 21.08 1.73
CA ALA A 4 -21.55 20.73 1.95
C ALA A 4 -21.50 19.22 2.23
N SER A 5 -20.81 18.48 1.38
CA SER A 5 -20.48 17.08 1.65
C SER A 5 -19.73 17.06 2.97
N ARG A 6 -20.30 16.41 4.00
CA ARG A 6 -19.52 16.09 5.20
C ARG A 6 -18.33 15.27 4.74
N GLN A 7 -17.13 15.83 4.86
CA GLN A 7 -15.93 15.01 4.82
C GLN A 7 -16.02 14.10 6.04
N ALA A 8 -15.98 12.78 5.81
CA ALA A 8 -15.88 11.83 6.91
C ALA A 8 -14.59 12.15 7.67
N GLU A 9 -14.67 12.15 9.01
CA GLU A 9 -13.48 12.18 9.86
C GLU A 9 -12.48 11.14 9.33
N PRO A 10 -11.18 11.50 9.15
CA PRO A 10 -10.23 10.53 8.66
C PRO A 10 -10.22 9.34 9.61
N GLY A 11 -10.53 8.16 9.08
CA GLY A 11 -10.30 6.91 9.78
C GLY A 11 -8.81 6.76 10.11
N SER A 12 -8.45 5.68 10.81
CA SER A 12 -7.03 5.39 11.09
C SER A 12 -6.17 5.47 9.82
N SER A 13 -4.86 5.73 9.97
CA SER A 13 -3.94 5.74 8.82
C SER A 13 -4.02 4.45 8.00
N PHE A 14 -4.26 3.30 8.64
CA PHE A 14 -4.50 2.02 7.95
C PHE A 14 -5.73 2.04 7.04
N GLU A 15 -6.81 2.72 7.43
CA GLU A 15 -8.01 2.84 6.61
C GLU A 15 -7.76 3.71 5.37
N LEU A 16 -6.93 4.76 5.49
CA LEU A 16 -6.52 5.58 4.35
C LEU A 16 -5.76 4.75 3.31
N TYR A 17 -4.78 3.96 3.75
CA TYR A 17 -4.05 3.05 2.86
C TYR A 17 -4.98 1.99 2.24
N ALA A 18 -5.86 1.38 3.03
CA ALA A 18 -6.79 0.37 2.53
C ALA A 18 -7.73 0.94 1.44
N ARG A 19 -8.30 2.13 1.67
CA ARG A 19 -9.13 2.83 0.68
C ARG A 19 -8.34 3.17 -0.58
N ALA A 20 -7.12 3.69 -0.43
CA ALA A 20 -6.29 4.06 -1.56
C ALA A 20 -5.89 2.83 -2.41
N MET A 21 -5.57 1.70 -1.76
CA MET A 21 -5.31 0.42 -2.44
C MET A 21 -6.54 -0.10 -3.18
N LEU A 22 -7.74 -0.01 -2.57
CA LEU A 22 -8.99 -0.38 -3.22
C LEU A 22 -9.29 0.51 -4.43
N ASP A 23 -9.11 1.82 -4.31
CA ASP A 23 -9.28 2.76 -5.41
C ASP A 23 -8.31 2.44 -6.56
N HIS A 24 -7.04 2.11 -6.26
CA HIS A 24 -6.08 1.68 -7.27
C HIS A 24 -6.52 0.40 -7.98
N TRP A 25 -6.97 -0.61 -7.22
CA TRP A 25 -7.47 -1.86 -7.78
C TRP A 25 -8.70 -1.66 -8.68
N LEU A 26 -9.55 -0.69 -8.36
CA LEU A 26 -10.70 -0.27 -9.18
C LEU A 26 -10.31 0.63 -10.37
N GLY A 27 -9.02 0.78 -10.66
CA GLY A 27 -8.51 1.53 -11.81
C GLY A 27 -8.42 3.05 -11.61
N LYS A 28 -8.57 3.54 -10.38
CA LYS A 28 -8.36 4.96 -10.05
C LYS A 28 -6.90 5.22 -9.70
N THR A 29 -6.46 6.46 -9.88
CA THR A 29 -5.16 6.88 -9.32
C THR A 29 -5.37 7.32 -7.88
N ALA A 30 -4.54 6.81 -6.96
CA ALA A 30 -4.57 7.17 -5.55
C ALA A 30 -3.14 7.40 -5.03
N THR A 31 -3.00 8.38 -4.15
CA THR A 31 -1.78 8.66 -3.39
C THR A 31 -2.17 8.88 -1.93
N VAL A 32 -1.25 8.62 -1.01
CA VAL A 32 -1.43 8.91 0.41
C VAL A 32 -0.29 9.80 0.86
N GLU A 33 -0.61 11.05 1.22
CA GLU A 33 0.34 11.95 1.84
C GLU A 33 0.41 11.67 3.34
N PHE A 34 1.60 11.71 3.93
CA PHE A 34 1.76 11.53 5.36
C PHE A 34 2.79 12.50 5.94
N GLU A 35 2.59 12.79 7.23
CA GLU A 35 3.51 13.55 8.05
C GLU A 35 3.82 12.74 9.30
N ARG A 36 5.10 12.71 9.68
CA ARG A 36 5.59 12.07 10.91
C ARG A 36 5.79 13.13 11.99
N GLU A 37 5.84 12.70 13.24
CA GLU A 37 6.05 13.60 14.39
C GLU A 37 7.40 14.34 14.35
N ASP A 38 8.39 13.83 13.62
CA ASP A 38 9.68 14.49 13.39
C ASP A 38 9.64 15.56 12.29
N GLY A 39 8.45 15.89 11.76
CA GLY A 39 8.25 16.87 10.70
C GLY A 39 8.56 16.36 9.30
N TYR A 40 8.92 15.08 9.14
CA TYR A 40 9.10 14.48 7.82
C TYR A 40 7.75 14.37 7.10
N ARG A 41 7.70 14.86 5.85
CA ARG A 41 6.55 14.78 4.95
C ARG A 41 6.91 14.08 3.66
N ASP A 42 6.03 13.21 3.18
CA ASP A 42 6.23 12.49 1.93
C ASP A 42 4.91 11.96 1.36
N VAL A 43 4.97 11.42 0.14
CA VAL A 43 3.83 10.86 -0.59
C VAL A 43 4.06 9.38 -0.88
N SER A 44 3.19 8.55 -0.35
CA SER A 44 3.14 7.13 -0.67
C SER A 44 2.47 6.90 -2.03
N ARG A 45 3.25 6.32 -2.93
CA ARG A 45 2.85 5.89 -4.26
C ARG A 45 2.15 4.53 -4.22
N ILE A 46 0.82 4.52 -4.32
CA ILE A 46 0.02 3.30 -4.13
C ILE A 46 0.25 2.25 -5.23
N ASP A 47 0.55 2.69 -6.45
CA ASP A 47 0.89 1.80 -7.58
C ASP A 47 2.08 0.87 -7.28
N THR A 48 3.00 1.29 -6.42
CA THR A 48 4.16 0.46 -6.03
C THR A 48 3.75 -0.82 -5.29
N TYR A 49 2.65 -0.81 -4.53
CA TYR A 49 2.10 -1.99 -3.86
C TYR A 49 1.52 -3.03 -4.82
N PHE A 50 1.33 -2.67 -6.09
CA PHE A 50 0.85 -3.55 -7.16
C PHE A 50 1.94 -3.85 -8.21
N ALA A 51 3.16 -3.36 -7.99
CA ALA A 51 4.25 -3.53 -8.95
C ALA A 51 4.58 -5.03 -9.16
N PRO A 52 4.97 -5.44 -10.37
CA PRO A 52 5.43 -6.80 -10.64
C PRO A 52 6.82 -7.06 -10.03
N PRO A 53 7.22 -8.35 -9.85
CA PRO A 53 8.50 -8.72 -9.25
C PRO A 53 9.74 -8.05 -9.85
N SER A 54 9.72 -7.79 -11.16
CA SER A 54 10.82 -7.12 -11.88
C SER A 54 11.06 -5.68 -11.44
N LYS A 55 10.05 -5.02 -10.87
CA LYS A 55 10.10 -3.61 -10.41
C LYS A 55 10.30 -3.47 -8.90
N TRP A 56 10.30 -4.57 -8.14
CA TRP A 56 10.53 -4.49 -6.70
C TRP A 56 11.94 -4.02 -6.37
N PRO A 57 12.17 -3.32 -5.25
CA PRO A 57 13.50 -3.03 -4.73
C PRO A 57 14.38 -4.29 -4.68
N ARG A 58 15.69 -4.12 -4.93
CA ARG A 58 16.65 -5.23 -4.93
C ARG A 58 16.56 -6.07 -3.66
N MET A 59 16.45 -5.41 -2.50
CA MET A 59 16.38 -6.09 -1.20
C MET A 59 15.18 -7.04 -1.10
N GLU A 60 14.02 -6.66 -1.63
CA GLU A 60 12.81 -7.50 -1.59
C GLU A 60 13.01 -8.76 -2.45
N ARG A 61 13.55 -8.59 -3.66
CA ARG A 61 13.83 -9.71 -4.57
C ARG A 61 14.86 -10.68 -3.98
N GLU A 62 15.88 -10.16 -3.29
CA GLU A 62 16.89 -10.98 -2.62
C GLU A 62 16.31 -11.73 -1.41
N ALA A 63 15.48 -11.07 -0.59
CA ALA A 63 14.81 -11.69 0.54
C ALA A 63 13.90 -12.85 0.09
N LEU A 64 13.11 -12.68 -0.97
CA LEU A 64 12.20 -13.71 -1.47
C LEU A 64 12.92 -14.97 -1.97
N ARG A 65 14.18 -14.86 -2.41
CA ARG A 65 15.00 -16.05 -2.78
C ARG A 65 15.35 -16.92 -1.59
N LEU A 66 15.26 -16.40 -0.36
CA LEU A 66 15.59 -17.13 0.87
C LEU A 66 14.36 -17.77 1.52
N VAL A 67 13.15 -17.43 1.07
CA VAL A 67 11.89 -17.93 1.64
C VAL A 67 11.71 -19.42 1.34
N ARG A 68 11.42 -20.23 2.37
CA ARG A 68 11.23 -21.69 2.28
C ARG A 68 10.12 -22.16 3.21
N GLY A 69 9.47 -23.26 2.85
CA GLY A 69 8.46 -23.90 3.70
C GLY A 69 7.16 -23.11 3.80
N ARG A 70 6.49 -23.17 4.95
CA ARG A 70 5.25 -22.43 5.22
C ARG A 70 5.57 -20.99 5.58
N VAL A 71 4.88 -20.04 4.94
CA VAL A 71 5.17 -18.61 5.02
C VAL A 71 3.97 -17.84 5.57
N ILE A 72 4.24 -16.80 6.34
CA ILE A 72 3.27 -15.76 6.72
C ILE A 72 3.75 -14.42 6.15
N ASP A 73 2.89 -13.74 5.39
CA ASP A 73 3.14 -12.41 4.85
C ASP A 73 2.47 -11.36 5.77
N VAL A 74 3.25 -10.82 6.70
CA VAL A 74 2.75 -9.88 7.72
C VAL A 74 2.61 -8.48 7.13
N GLY A 75 1.40 -7.91 7.22
CA GLY A 75 1.13 -6.60 6.62
C GLY A 75 1.12 -6.67 5.08
N CYS A 76 0.58 -7.75 4.52
CA CYS A 76 0.65 -8.10 3.10
C CYS A 76 0.02 -7.06 2.14
N GLY A 77 -0.75 -6.09 2.63
CA GLY A 77 -1.41 -5.08 1.79
C GLY A 77 -2.28 -5.74 0.70
N PRO A 78 -2.12 -5.40 -0.59
CA PRO A 78 -2.84 -6.05 -1.69
C PRO A 78 -2.29 -7.46 -2.03
N GLY A 79 -1.27 -7.94 -1.32
CA GLY A 79 -0.80 -9.33 -1.41
C GLY A 79 0.24 -9.61 -2.50
N ARG A 80 1.00 -8.62 -2.99
CA ARG A 80 1.95 -8.82 -4.10
C ARG A 80 3.02 -9.88 -3.82
N HIS A 81 3.47 -10.01 -2.57
CA HIS A 81 4.45 -11.01 -2.17
C HIS A 81 3.80 -12.37 -1.91
N ALA A 82 2.67 -12.40 -1.19
CA ALA A 82 1.85 -13.60 -1.02
C ALA A 82 1.47 -14.26 -2.37
N LEU A 83 1.06 -13.49 -3.37
CA LEU A 83 0.73 -13.99 -4.72
C LEU A 83 1.94 -14.57 -5.45
N PHE A 84 3.13 -13.99 -5.26
CA PHE A 84 4.36 -14.49 -5.89
C PHE A 84 4.88 -15.77 -5.24
N LEU A 85 4.58 -15.99 -3.97
CA LEU A 85 5.03 -17.15 -3.19
C LEU A 85 4.04 -18.32 -3.20
N GLN A 86 2.98 -18.27 -4.03
CA GLN A 86 2.00 -19.35 -4.18
C GLN A 86 2.61 -20.63 -4.76
#